data_AF-M3IL98-F1
#
_entry.id   AF-M3IL98-F1
#
_cell.length_a   1.000
_cell.length_b   1.000
_cell.length_c   1.000
_cell.angle_alpha   90.00
_cell.angle_beta   90.00
_cell.angle_gamma   90.00
#
_symmetry.space_group_name_H-M   'P 1'
#
loop_
_entity.id
_entity.type
_entity.pdbx_description
1 polymer ?
#
loop_
_entity_poly.entity_id
_entity_poly.type
_entity_poly.pdbx_seq_one_letter_code
_entity_poly.pdbx_strand_id
1 'polypeptide(L)'
;MSNDQEPIYIPIPHYPPFKLRSSLIDKDPVIWVHLLEGYIRLLQVLLDPKTPKLTVKSQQQLQLFLKVFIHETCEEETKIFSLGAINPDIKKNTGILRIYVFQLIKNYSFVKLNLTGDVIWEFARIYAPKNVSIVRGLLDGTFKSKFNDNKKSGSISFITPVQKHLVNTLISNGRFTNDDLNCLSLLLGQNTNKTNTFALGSNKTIGKRQNRSLPFAESFVNTTWIELLENGYAGGKSVNAETIKNVMIISIISLSTGKLATLTMNLGVSSVDTLKVCPLFSSLIISEPYNEIIPNLEEKLPFLRKLYDEIDSDDDSDFGYEENIEAISLLIDLFPDMTEKKAKIILKQHNGDAEHVTHLLLENPGLISEIEEQKKPKNKKPVPKKLTGTNVITSKKNQKFILSQPSKDLKKKTLTDALRVMYQSDEDEPDDTYDDQEKTTGEDL
;
A
#
# COMPACT_ATOMS: atom_id res chain seq x y z
N MET A 1 44.61 20.27 7.50
CA MET A 1 44.66 21.48 8.34
C MET A 1 43.48 21.42 9.29
N SER A 2 43.78 21.19 10.55
CA SER A 2 42.86 20.86 11.63
C SER A 2 42.26 22.14 12.20
N ASN A 3 41.00 22.45 11.86
CA ASN A 3 40.24 23.43 12.60
C ASN A 3 39.60 22.70 13.79
N ASP A 4 40.33 22.63 14.90
CA ASP A 4 39.76 22.39 16.22
C ASP A 4 39.04 23.67 16.65
N GLN A 5 37.89 23.93 16.03
CA GLN A 5 36.93 24.90 16.56
C GLN A 5 36.32 24.29 17.81
N GLU A 6 36.49 24.96 18.95
CA GLU A 6 35.84 24.57 20.20
C GLU A 6 34.33 24.39 19.99
N PRO A 7 33.74 23.34 20.56
CA PRO A 7 32.34 23.06 20.36
C PRO A 7 31.49 24.15 20.98
N ILE A 8 30.58 24.75 20.20
CA ILE A 8 29.72 25.84 20.68
C ILE A 8 28.44 25.27 21.29
N TYR A 9 28.07 25.79 22.46
CA TYR A 9 26.77 25.53 23.06
C TYR A 9 25.71 26.41 22.41
N ILE A 10 24.81 25.78 21.67
CA ILE A 10 23.60 26.40 21.12
C ILE A 10 22.41 25.78 21.86
N PRO A 11 21.63 26.54 22.64
CA PRO A 11 20.44 26.01 23.29
C PRO A 11 19.37 25.73 22.23
N ILE A 12 18.89 24.48 22.19
CA ILE A 12 17.83 24.08 21.26
C ILE A 12 16.54 23.87 22.07
N PRO A 13 15.54 24.76 21.91
CA PRO A 13 14.28 24.63 22.62
C PRO A 13 13.50 23.41 22.13
N HIS A 14 12.77 22.78 23.05
CA HIS A 14 11.91 21.64 22.73
C HIS A 14 10.79 22.08 21.79
N TYR A 15 10.38 21.17 20.90
CA TYR A 15 9.18 21.42 20.10
C TYR A 15 7.93 21.23 20.99
N PRO A 16 7.01 22.20 21.05
CA PRO A 16 5.87 22.11 21.95
C PRO A 16 4.85 21.05 21.48
N PRO A 17 4.20 20.34 22.42
CA PRO A 17 3.22 19.31 22.07
C PRO A 17 1.96 19.91 21.46
N PHE A 18 1.19 19.13 20.70
CA PHE A 18 -0.01 19.58 19.97
C PHE A 18 -0.99 20.36 20.85
N LYS A 19 -1.27 19.88 22.08
CA LYS A 19 -2.21 20.55 23.01
C LYS A 19 -1.77 21.99 23.33
N LEU A 20 -0.48 22.18 23.59
CA LEU A 20 0.08 23.50 23.87
C LEU A 20 0.06 24.39 22.62
N ARG A 21 0.39 23.81 21.46
CA ARG A 21 0.37 24.54 20.18
C ARG A 21 -1.03 24.97 19.78
N SER A 22 -2.03 24.10 19.91
CA SER A 22 -3.44 24.44 19.69
C SER A 22 -3.86 25.60 20.59
N SER A 23 -3.55 25.52 21.90
CA SER A 23 -3.87 26.61 22.83
C SER A 23 -3.12 27.91 22.50
N LEU A 24 -1.88 27.85 22.03
CA LEU A 24 -1.11 29.04 21.64
C LEU A 24 -1.69 29.66 20.36
N ILE A 25 -2.02 28.83 19.38
CA ILE A 25 -2.64 29.26 18.11
C ILE A 25 -4.00 29.93 18.37
N ASP A 26 -4.78 29.40 19.32
CA ASP A 26 -6.11 29.92 19.65
C ASP A 26 -6.05 31.22 20.46
N LYS A 27 -5.08 31.34 21.38
CA LYS A 27 -4.93 32.52 22.25
C LYS A 27 -4.19 33.65 21.56
N ASP A 28 -3.07 33.35 20.90
CA ASP A 28 -2.24 34.33 20.20
C ASP A 28 -1.48 33.67 19.02
N PRO A 29 -2.06 33.67 17.80
CA PRO A 29 -1.43 33.06 16.65
C PRO A 29 -0.15 33.79 16.20
N VAL A 30 0.03 35.07 16.56
CA VAL A 30 1.20 35.87 16.16
C VAL A 30 2.45 35.41 16.92
N ILE A 31 2.31 35.14 18.22
CA ILE A 31 3.40 34.56 19.02
C ILE A 31 3.83 33.22 18.44
N TRP A 32 2.87 32.39 18.01
CA TRP A 32 3.20 31.11 17.39
C TRP A 32 3.93 31.27 16.06
N VAL A 33 3.55 32.24 15.23
CA VAL A 33 4.28 32.57 13.98
C VAL A 33 5.73 32.94 14.28
N HIS A 34 6.00 33.80 15.26
CA HIS A 34 7.37 34.18 15.63
C HIS A 34 8.18 33.02 16.23
N LEU A 35 7.56 32.13 16.99
CA LEU A 35 8.21 30.90 17.45
C LEU A 35 8.62 30.01 16.27
N LEU A 36 7.75 29.84 15.27
CA LEU A 36 8.07 29.10 14.05
C LEU A 36 9.24 29.76 13.30
N GLU A 37 9.26 31.09 13.18
CA GLU A 37 10.39 31.83 12.59
C GLU A 37 11.69 31.60 13.35
N GLY A 38 11.63 31.56 14.69
CA GLY A 38 12.76 31.22 15.55
C GLY A 38 13.31 29.83 15.26
N TYR A 39 12.45 28.81 15.17
CA TYR A 39 12.87 27.45 14.78
C TYR A 39 13.46 27.40 13.37
N ILE A 40 12.88 28.13 12.41
CA ILE A 40 13.40 28.19 11.04
C ILE A 40 14.83 28.77 11.04
N ARG A 41 15.05 29.90 11.74
CA ARG A 41 16.38 30.51 11.86
C ARG A 41 17.37 29.59 12.55
N LEU A 42 16.95 28.89 13.61
CA LEU A 42 17.78 27.89 14.28
C LEU A 42 18.23 26.80 13.30
N LEU A 43 17.31 26.21 12.53
CA LEU A 43 17.65 25.17 11.57
C LEU A 43 18.53 25.68 10.42
N GLN A 44 18.34 26.93 9.98
CA GLN A 44 19.22 27.57 9.00
C GLN A 44 20.66 27.65 9.52
N VAL A 45 20.86 28.05 10.77
CA VAL A 45 22.18 28.07 11.41
C VAL A 45 22.76 26.66 11.50
N LEU A 46 21.97 25.66 11.91
CA LEU A 46 22.44 24.26 12.02
C LEU A 46 22.79 23.61 10.67
N LEU A 47 22.29 24.17 9.57
CA LEU A 47 22.55 23.72 8.21
C LEU A 47 23.71 24.45 7.52
N ASP A 48 24.18 25.58 8.07
CA ASP A 48 25.30 26.31 7.52
C ASP A 48 26.60 25.51 7.72
N PRO A 49 27.36 25.19 6.64
CA PRO A 49 28.62 24.47 6.74
C PRO A 49 29.71 25.20 7.54
N LYS A 50 29.54 26.50 7.80
CA LYS A 50 30.45 27.31 8.62
C LYS A 50 30.16 27.21 10.11
N THR A 51 29.05 26.60 10.50
CA THR A 51 28.66 26.49 11.89
C THR A 51 29.60 25.51 12.61
N PRO A 52 30.21 25.94 13.74
CA PRO A 52 31.12 25.10 14.51
C PRO A 52 30.40 23.86 15.06
N LYS A 53 31.18 22.85 15.42
CA LYS A 53 30.64 21.60 15.98
C LYS A 53 29.81 21.89 17.22
N LEU A 54 28.65 21.23 17.33
CA LEU A 54 27.79 21.36 18.50
C LEU A 54 28.42 20.67 19.71
N THR A 55 28.18 21.20 20.91
CA THR A 55 28.42 20.46 22.16
C THR A 55 27.53 19.22 22.26
N VAL A 56 27.94 18.25 23.09
CA VAL A 56 27.15 17.03 23.37
C VAL A 56 25.75 17.37 23.88
N LYS A 57 25.62 18.40 24.74
CA LYS A 57 24.34 18.85 25.28
C LYS A 57 23.43 19.42 24.19
N SER A 58 23.95 20.29 23.33
CA SER A 58 23.20 20.81 22.18
C SER A 58 22.80 19.70 21.21
N GLN A 59 23.66 18.70 20.99
CA GLN A 59 23.34 17.55 20.16
C GLN A 59 22.19 16.72 20.76
N GLN A 60 22.20 16.45 22.06
CA GLN A 60 21.10 15.75 22.74
C GLN A 60 19.77 16.52 22.64
N GLN A 61 19.81 17.84 22.80
CA GLN A 61 18.63 18.70 22.63
C GLN A 61 18.11 18.68 21.19
N LEU A 62 19.00 18.69 20.19
CA LEU A 62 18.62 18.54 18.78
C LEU A 62 17.94 17.19 18.52
N GLN A 63 18.50 16.10 19.07
CA GLN A 63 17.92 14.77 18.92
C GLN A 63 16.52 14.73 19.51
N LEU A 64 16.34 15.26 20.73
CA LEU A 64 15.04 15.31 21.37
C LEU A 64 14.05 16.20 20.61
N PHE A 65 14.49 17.36 20.12
CA PHE A 65 13.69 18.23 19.26
C PHE A 65 13.20 17.47 18.02
N LEU A 66 14.07 16.76 17.32
CA LEU A 66 13.72 16.01 16.11
C LEU A 66 12.73 14.89 16.39
N LYS A 67 12.95 14.13 17.48
CA LYS A 67 12.03 13.06 17.89
C LYS A 67 10.62 13.59 18.15
N VAL A 68 10.51 14.64 18.97
CA VAL A 68 9.21 15.25 19.30
C VAL A 68 8.59 15.91 18.06
N PHE A 69 9.38 16.63 17.26
CA PHE A 69 8.88 17.29 16.05
C PHE A 69 8.29 16.29 15.06
N ILE A 70 9.01 15.20 14.75
CA ILE A 70 8.57 14.18 13.79
C ILE A 70 7.30 13.50 14.30
N HIS A 71 7.28 13.08 15.56
CA HIS A 71 6.13 12.42 16.17
C HIS A 71 4.88 13.31 16.14
N GLU A 72 5.01 14.55 16.64
CA GLU A 72 3.91 15.52 16.66
C GLU A 72 3.42 15.87 15.25
N THR A 73 4.34 16.00 14.29
CA THR A 73 4.00 16.29 12.88
C THR A 73 3.29 15.11 12.22
N CYS A 74 3.62 13.88 12.60
CA CYS A 74 2.96 12.68 12.09
C CYS A 74 1.54 12.56 12.66
N GLU A 75 1.36 12.82 13.96
CA GLU A 75 0.04 12.78 14.58
C GLU A 75 -0.88 13.93 14.11
N GLU A 76 -0.32 15.10 13.80
CA GLU A 76 -1.05 16.26 13.27
C GLU A 76 -1.90 15.93 12.04
N GLU A 77 -1.43 15.06 11.13
CA GLU A 77 -2.16 14.74 9.90
C GLU A 77 -3.51 14.05 10.19
N THR A 78 -3.64 13.46 11.37
CA THR A 78 -4.86 12.78 11.83
C THR A 78 -5.72 13.62 12.78
N LYS A 79 -5.22 14.78 13.23
CA LYS A 79 -5.90 15.62 14.23
C LYS A 79 -6.58 16.83 13.57
N ILE A 80 -7.77 17.17 14.07
CA ILE A 80 -8.50 18.36 13.64
C ILE A 80 -7.83 19.58 14.25
N PHE A 81 -7.43 20.53 13.41
CA PHE A 81 -6.88 21.80 13.87
C PHE A 81 -8.00 22.77 14.28
N SER A 82 -7.69 23.62 15.25
CA SER A 82 -8.51 24.78 15.57
C SER A 82 -8.49 25.81 14.43
N LEU A 83 -9.51 26.70 14.39
CA LEU A 83 -9.66 27.70 13.32
C LEU A 83 -8.42 28.60 13.15
N GLY A 84 -7.65 28.86 14.20
CA GLY A 84 -6.42 29.66 14.14
C GLY A 84 -5.31 29.05 13.27
N ALA A 85 -5.29 27.71 13.09
CA ALA A 85 -4.32 27.04 12.22
C ALA A 85 -4.60 27.27 10.72
N ILE A 86 -5.72 27.90 10.38
CA ILE A 86 -6.07 28.29 9.01
C ILE A 86 -5.23 29.50 8.57
N ASN A 87 -4.59 30.22 9.51
CA ASN A 87 -3.73 31.36 9.21
C ASN A 87 -2.66 30.98 8.15
N PRO A 88 -2.58 31.74 7.03
CA PRO A 88 -1.68 31.44 5.93
C PRO A 88 -0.20 31.46 6.35
N ASP A 89 0.19 32.31 7.28
CA ASP A 89 1.58 32.43 7.73
C ASP A 89 2.02 31.24 8.59
N ILE A 90 1.12 30.73 9.45
CA ILE A 90 1.36 29.50 10.21
C ILE A 90 1.54 28.31 9.25
N LYS A 91 0.64 28.17 8.25
CA LYS A 91 0.75 27.10 7.24
C LYS A 91 2.05 27.20 6.45
N LYS A 92 2.42 28.40 6.02
CA LYS A 92 3.64 28.66 5.26
C LYS A 92 4.89 28.35 6.09
N ASN A 93 4.97 28.88 7.31
CA ASN A 93 6.14 28.71 8.19
C ASN A 93 6.26 27.26 8.66
N THR A 94 5.17 26.56 8.98
CA THR A 94 5.20 25.12 9.25
C THR A 94 5.69 24.33 8.04
N GLY A 95 5.24 24.68 6.83
CA GLY A 95 5.73 24.07 5.59
C GLY A 95 7.24 24.27 5.38
N ILE A 96 7.73 25.48 5.62
CA ILE A 96 9.16 25.82 5.54
C ILE A 96 9.96 25.06 6.60
N LEU A 97 9.46 24.99 7.84
CA LEU A 97 10.09 24.25 8.93
C LEU A 97 10.21 22.75 8.59
N ARG A 98 9.14 22.14 8.06
CA ARG A 98 9.16 20.73 7.59
C ARG A 98 10.24 20.51 6.52
N ILE A 99 10.45 21.46 5.60
CA ILE A 99 11.50 21.39 4.57
C ILE A 99 12.89 21.46 5.21
N TYR A 100 13.12 22.36 6.16
CA TYR A 100 14.41 22.49 6.83
C TYR A 100 14.74 21.27 7.69
N VAL A 101 13.77 20.71 8.41
CA VAL A 101 13.95 19.46 9.17
C VAL A 101 14.33 18.32 8.22
N PHE A 102 13.67 18.20 7.07
CA PHE A 102 14.04 17.22 6.05
C PHE A 102 15.47 17.42 5.54
N GLN A 103 15.88 18.65 5.26
CA GLN A 103 17.25 18.97 4.84
C GLN A 103 18.28 18.65 5.91
N LEU A 104 17.97 18.90 7.18
CA LEU A 104 18.83 18.58 8.31
C LEU A 104 19.04 17.08 8.40
N ILE A 105 17.98 16.29 8.41
CA ILE A 105 18.07 14.82 8.47
C ILE A 105 18.80 14.27 7.24
N LYS A 106 18.52 14.80 6.06
CA LYS A 106 19.21 14.44 4.82
C LYS A 106 20.72 14.73 4.88
N ASN A 107 21.13 15.83 5.52
CA ASN A 107 22.55 16.21 5.56
C ASN A 107 23.33 15.51 6.68
N TYR A 108 22.71 15.25 7.83
CA TYR A 108 23.35 14.60 8.99
C TYR A 108 23.23 13.08 9.00
N SER A 109 22.23 12.48 8.32
CA SER A 109 21.82 11.06 8.38
C SER A 109 21.17 10.64 9.70
N PHE A 110 20.40 9.54 9.66
CA PHE A 110 19.75 8.95 10.85
C PHE A 110 20.76 8.51 11.92
N VAL A 111 21.95 8.03 11.53
CA VAL A 111 22.97 7.54 12.48
C VAL A 111 23.51 8.66 13.35
N LYS A 112 23.91 9.79 12.75
CA LYS A 112 24.49 10.93 13.50
C LYS A 112 23.45 11.60 14.41
N LEU A 113 22.19 11.51 14.03
CA LEU A 113 21.04 12.02 14.78
C LEU A 113 20.47 11.01 15.78
N ASN A 114 21.04 9.79 15.88
CA ASN A 114 20.59 8.75 16.81
C ASN A 114 19.06 8.52 16.79
N LEU A 115 18.50 8.47 15.58
CA LEU A 115 17.07 8.24 15.38
C LEU A 115 16.76 6.74 15.42
N THR A 116 15.66 6.39 16.08
CA THR A 116 15.18 5.02 16.31
C THR A 116 14.15 4.60 15.25
N GLY A 117 13.81 3.30 15.19
CA GLY A 117 12.97 2.73 14.12
C GLY A 117 11.54 3.32 14.06
N ASP A 118 11.00 3.76 15.18
CA ASP A 118 9.74 4.51 15.33
C ASP A 118 9.81 5.86 14.61
N VAL A 119 10.76 6.70 14.97
CA VAL A 119 10.93 8.05 14.42
C VAL A 119 11.33 8.01 12.96
N ILE A 120 12.07 6.97 12.55
CA ILE A 120 12.40 6.73 11.14
C ILE A 120 11.15 6.38 10.33
N TRP A 121 10.23 5.59 10.89
CA TRP A 121 8.96 5.25 10.22
C TRP A 121 8.05 6.48 10.09
N GLU A 122 7.87 7.24 11.17
CA GLU A 122 7.11 8.50 11.17
C GLU A 122 7.71 9.51 10.17
N PHE A 123 9.04 9.62 10.11
CA PHE A 123 9.73 10.40 9.09
C PHE A 123 9.36 9.93 7.68
N ALA A 124 9.33 8.60 7.45
CA ALA A 124 8.96 8.06 6.16
C ALA A 124 7.50 8.42 5.81
N ARG A 125 6.56 8.34 6.75
CA ARG A 125 5.16 8.75 6.54
C ARG A 125 5.03 10.20 6.09
N ILE A 126 5.71 11.12 6.77
CA ILE A 126 5.63 12.56 6.49
C ILE A 126 6.26 12.91 5.13
N TYR A 127 7.41 12.32 4.81
CA TYR A 127 8.24 12.78 3.69
C TYR A 127 8.23 11.89 2.45
N ALA A 128 7.83 10.62 2.55
CA ALA A 128 7.79 9.71 1.40
C ALA A 128 6.86 10.22 0.29
N PRO A 129 5.64 10.72 0.54
CA PRO A 129 4.73 11.13 -0.55
C PRO A 129 5.32 12.14 -1.54
N LYS A 130 6.23 13.03 -1.07
CA LYS A 130 6.88 14.04 -1.89
C LYS A 130 8.33 13.70 -2.27
N ASN A 131 9.02 12.87 -1.48
CA ASN A 131 10.47 12.64 -1.57
C ASN A 131 10.88 11.15 -1.56
N VAL A 132 10.05 10.26 -2.13
CA VAL A 132 10.23 8.79 -2.10
C VAL A 132 11.68 8.33 -2.34
N SER A 133 12.34 8.81 -3.40
CA SER A 133 13.69 8.36 -3.79
C SER A 133 14.76 8.68 -2.73
N ILE A 134 14.64 9.84 -2.06
CA ILE A 134 15.58 10.24 -1.01
C ILE A 134 15.30 9.46 0.26
N VAL A 135 14.02 9.28 0.63
CA VAL A 135 13.62 8.50 1.80
C VAL A 135 14.09 7.05 1.67
N ARG A 136 13.86 6.39 0.51
CA ARG A 136 14.40 5.06 0.19
C ARG A 136 15.91 5.01 0.35
N GLY A 137 16.62 6.00 -0.21
CA GLY A 137 18.08 6.05 -0.12
C GLY A 137 18.60 6.24 1.30
N LEU A 138 17.89 6.98 2.14
CA LEU A 138 18.24 7.16 3.56
C LEU A 138 17.97 5.89 4.37
N LEU A 139 16.88 5.18 4.07
CA LEU A 139 16.52 3.93 4.74
C LEU A 139 17.48 2.78 4.41
N ASP A 140 17.85 2.62 3.14
CA ASP A 140 18.75 1.57 2.67
C ASP A 140 20.24 1.92 2.87
N GLY A 141 20.54 3.14 3.33
CA GLY A 141 21.92 3.61 3.50
C GLY A 141 22.65 3.93 2.18
N THR A 142 21.99 3.87 1.03
CA THR A 142 22.59 4.24 -0.26
C THR A 142 22.77 5.75 -0.44
N PHE A 143 22.12 6.56 0.40
CA PHE A 143 22.22 8.01 0.35
C PHE A 143 23.42 8.55 1.15
N LYS A 144 24.39 9.12 0.43
CA LYS A 144 25.56 9.76 1.04
C LYS A 144 25.22 11.15 1.59
N SER A 145 25.20 11.25 2.91
CA SER A 145 24.90 12.50 3.63
C SER A 145 26.12 13.42 3.70
N LYS A 146 25.91 14.73 3.51
CA LYS A 146 27.01 15.73 3.35
C LYS A 146 27.83 15.97 4.62
N PHE A 147 27.17 15.98 5.78
CA PHE A 147 27.79 16.25 7.08
C PHE A 147 28.07 14.98 7.88
N ASN A 148 28.06 13.82 7.22
CA ASN A 148 28.46 12.58 7.87
C ASN A 148 29.97 12.39 7.69
N ASP A 149 30.70 12.65 8.77
CA ASP A 149 32.16 12.61 8.80
C ASP A 149 32.71 11.18 8.65
N ASN A 150 31.86 10.16 8.90
CA ASN A 150 32.24 8.76 8.80
C ASN A 150 31.49 8.06 7.66
N LYS A 151 32.24 7.78 6.58
CA LYS A 151 31.76 7.12 5.35
C LYS A 151 31.13 5.74 5.61
N LYS A 152 31.51 5.04 6.69
CA LYS A 152 30.95 3.71 7.04
C LYS A 152 29.57 3.84 7.69
N SER A 153 29.39 4.79 8.61
CA SER A 153 28.10 5.04 9.26
C SER A 153 27.07 5.65 8.31
N GLY A 154 27.48 6.34 7.25
CA GLY A 154 26.54 6.82 6.22
C GLY A 154 25.90 5.74 5.37
N SER A 155 26.42 4.50 5.43
CA SER A 155 25.95 3.36 4.64
C SER A 155 25.17 2.32 5.46
N ILE A 156 24.84 2.64 6.72
CA ILE A 156 24.08 1.73 7.58
C ILE A 156 22.64 1.66 7.08
N SER A 157 22.16 0.45 6.82
CA SER A 157 20.77 0.19 6.48
C SER A 157 19.91 0.19 7.75
N PHE A 158 18.79 0.91 7.69
CA PHE A 158 17.79 1.02 8.74
C PHE A 158 16.55 0.16 8.46
N ILE A 159 16.63 -0.70 7.44
CA ILE A 159 15.55 -1.59 7.04
C ILE A 159 15.14 -2.50 8.21
N THR A 160 16.07 -3.24 8.83
CA THR A 160 15.74 -4.16 9.93
C THR A 160 15.15 -3.47 11.16
N PRO A 161 15.69 -2.34 11.65
CA PRO A 161 15.04 -1.56 12.71
C PRO A 161 13.59 -1.16 12.38
N VAL A 162 13.33 -0.72 11.15
CA VAL A 162 12.00 -0.34 10.70
C VAL A 162 11.08 -1.56 10.61
N GLN A 163 11.54 -2.67 10.03
CA GLN A 163 10.80 -3.93 9.97
C GLN A 163 10.36 -4.41 11.36
N LYS A 164 11.29 -4.43 12.32
CA LYS A 164 10.99 -4.82 13.70
C LYS A 164 9.98 -3.88 14.36
N HIS A 165 10.09 -2.57 14.13
CA HIS A 165 9.12 -1.62 14.66
C HIS A 165 7.73 -1.83 14.06
N LEU A 166 7.63 -1.98 12.73
CA LEU A 166 6.37 -2.23 12.03
C LEU A 166 5.67 -3.47 12.56
N VAL A 167 6.36 -4.61 12.64
CA VAL A 167 5.75 -5.87 13.05
C VAL A 167 5.54 -5.91 14.57
N ASN A 168 6.61 -5.81 15.35
CA ASN A 168 6.56 -6.09 16.79
C ASN A 168 5.93 -4.96 17.61
N THR A 169 5.87 -3.73 17.07
CA THR A 169 5.32 -2.58 17.82
C THR A 169 4.02 -2.06 17.20
N LEU A 170 3.96 -1.81 15.89
CA LEU A 170 2.75 -1.23 15.30
C LEU A 170 1.67 -2.28 15.05
N ILE A 171 2.00 -3.36 14.35
CA ILE A 171 1.05 -4.41 14.01
C ILE A 171 0.68 -5.21 15.26
N SER A 172 1.63 -5.66 16.08
CA SER A 172 1.30 -6.42 17.30
C SER A 172 0.40 -5.64 18.28
N ASN A 173 0.53 -4.32 18.36
CA ASN A 173 -0.30 -3.49 19.24
C ASN A 173 -1.58 -2.96 18.57
N GLY A 174 -1.89 -3.36 17.33
CA GLY A 174 -3.09 -2.93 16.60
C GLY A 174 -3.11 -1.43 16.24
N ARG A 175 -1.95 -0.77 16.23
CA ARG A 175 -1.83 0.66 15.87
C ARG A 175 -1.52 0.90 14.40
N PHE A 176 -1.42 -0.17 13.60
CA PHE A 176 -1.13 -0.08 12.19
C PHE A 176 -2.36 0.39 11.41
N THR A 177 -2.23 1.52 10.73
CA THR A 177 -3.34 2.19 10.02
C THR A 177 -3.26 1.99 8.51
N ASN A 178 -4.33 2.34 7.79
CA ASN A 178 -4.32 2.36 6.33
C ASN A 178 -3.28 3.35 5.77
N ASP A 179 -2.97 4.42 6.50
CA ASP A 179 -1.92 5.37 6.11
C ASP A 179 -0.53 4.75 6.19
N ASP A 180 -0.29 3.86 7.17
CA ASP A 180 0.94 3.08 7.25
C ASP A 180 1.05 2.10 6.07
N LEU A 181 -0.07 1.45 5.71
CA LEU A 181 -0.16 0.58 4.55
C LEU A 181 0.13 1.33 3.24
N ASN A 182 -0.44 2.52 3.09
CA ASN A 182 -0.23 3.40 1.93
C ASN A 182 1.21 3.91 1.87
N CYS A 183 1.80 4.26 3.01
CA CYS A 183 3.21 4.64 3.09
C CYS A 183 4.12 3.48 2.69
N LEU A 184 3.85 2.27 3.20
CA LEU A 184 4.61 1.06 2.86
C LEU A 184 4.52 0.75 1.36
N SER A 185 3.31 0.79 0.79
CA SER A 185 3.10 0.54 -0.64
C SER A 185 3.80 1.57 -1.52
N LEU A 186 3.81 2.84 -1.10
CA LEU A 186 4.51 3.92 -1.79
C LEU A 186 6.03 3.78 -1.68
N LEU A 187 6.56 3.31 -0.54
CA LEU A 187 7.98 3.03 -0.35
C LEU A 187 8.44 1.81 -1.16
N LEU A 188 7.72 0.70 -1.14
CA LEU A 188 8.10 -0.50 -1.90
C LEU A 188 7.86 -0.31 -3.40
N GLY A 189 6.84 0.46 -3.77
CA GLY A 189 6.38 0.56 -5.14
C GLY A 189 5.70 -0.74 -5.60
N GLN A 190 5.12 -0.71 -6.79
CA GLN A 190 4.46 -1.87 -7.40
C GLN A 190 5.25 -2.32 -8.62
N ASN A 191 5.55 -3.61 -8.70
CA ASN A 191 6.24 -4.23 -9.83
C ASN A 191 5.26 -5.10 -10.64
N THR A 192 4.13 -4.52 -11.04
CA THR A 192 3.13 -5.22 -11.85
C THR A 192 3.39 -4.97 -13.34
N ASN A 193 3.45 -6.02 -14.16
CA ASN A 193 3.62 -5.90 -15.62
C ASN A 193 2.42 -5.24 -16.33
N LYS A 194 1.28 -5.09 -15.63
CA LYS A 194 0.12 -4.34 -16.11
C LYS A 194 0.35 -2.84 -15.88
N THR A 195 1.19 -2.21 -16.70
CA THR A 195 1.10 -0.75 -16.91
C THR A 195 -0.14 -0.43 -17.75
N ASN A 196 -1.34 -0.75 -17.25
CA ASN A 196 -2.48 0.11 -17.49
C ASN A 196 -2.44 1.14 -16.36
N THR A 197 -1.73 2.22 -16.65
CA THR A 197 -1.88 3.46 -15.91
C THR A 197 -3.36 3.82 -15.86
N PHE A 198 -4.03 3.56 -14.74
CA PHE A 198 -5.11 4.45 -14.30
C PHE A 198 -4.46 5.76 -13.89
N ALA A 199 -3.97 6.49 -14.89
CA ALA A 199 -3.59 7.88 -14.75
C ALA A 199 -4.88 8.67 -14.63
N LEU A 200 -5.31 8.93 -13.40
CA LEU A 200 -6.15 10.07 -13.11
C LEU A 200 -5.33 11.33 -13.47
N GLY A 201 -5.48 11.78 -14.71
CA GLY A 201 -5.17 13.13 -15.19
C GLY A 201 -3.76 13.68 -14.92
N SER A 202 -2.84 13.51 -15.88
CA SER A 202 -1.90 14.54 -16.36
C SER A 202 -0.73 13.85 -17.09
N ASN A 203 -0.83 13.75 -18.42
CA ASN A 203 0.30 13.37 -19.25
C ASN A 203 1.25 14.56 -19.39
N LYS A 204 2.08 14.76 -18.37
CA LYS A 204 3.41 15.35 -18.53
C LYS A 204 4.43 14.23 -18.40
N THR A 205 5.03 13.85 -19.52
CA THR A 205 6.21 13.01 -19.62
C THR A 205 7.39 13.70 -18.93
N ILE A 206 7.47 13.55 -17.61
CA ILE A 206 8.63 13.94 -16.81
C ILE A 206 9.69 12.85 -17.04
N GLY A 207 10.85 13.26 -17.56
CA GLY A 207 11.94 12.37 -17.96
C GLY A 207 12.29 11.30 -16.91
N LYS A 208 12.77 10.14 -17.40
CA LYS A 208 13.20 8.96 -16.63
C LYS A 208 14.02 9.33 -15.38
N ARG A 209 13.34 9.63 -14.27
CA ARG A 209 13.91 9.52 -12.93
C ARG A 209 14.03 8.02 -12.68
N GLN A 210 15.26 7.53 -12.54
CA GLN A 210 15.52 6.12 -12.19
C GLN A 210 14.58 5.72 -11.05
N ASN A 211 13.62 4.86 -11.34
CA ASN A 211 12.69 4.37 -10.34
C ASN A 211 13.45 3.40 -9.43
N ARG A 212 14.05 3.92 -8.36
CA ARG A 212 14.77 3.13 -7.34
C ARG A 212 13.82 2.31 -6.45
N SER A 213 12.55 2.12 -6.84
CA SER A 213 11.60 1.29 -6.09
C SER A 213 12.05 -0.15 -6.05
N LEU A 214 12.44 -0.72 -7.20
CA LEU A 214 12.76 -2.14 -7.30
C LEU A 214 13.99 -2.52 -6.46
N PRO A 215 15.16 -1.84 -6.56
CA PRO A 215 16.31 -2.18 -5.73
C PRO A 215 16.03 -2.02 -4.22
N PHE A 216 15.23 -1.01 -3.86
CA PHE A 216 14.83 -0.80 -2.47
C PHE A 216 13.89 -1.91 -1.98
N ALA A 217 12.87 -2.27 -2.75
CA ALA A 217 11.94 -3.34 -2.42
C ALA A 217 12.66 -4.69 -2.28
N GLU A 218 13.63 -4.98 -3.15
CA GLU A 218 14.44 -6.21 -3.07
C GLU A 218 15.39 -6.24 -1.86
N SER A 219 15.82 -5.07 -1.35
CA SER A 219 16.59 -4.94 -0.12
C SER A 219 15.69 -5.01 1.13
N PHE A 220 14.51 -4.41 1.06
CA PHE A 220 13.55 -4.32 2.16
C PHE A 220 12.80 -5.64 2.38
N VAL A 221 12.35 -6.32 1.34
CA VAL A 221 11.65 -7.60 1.44
C VAL A 221 12.70 -8.71 1.39
N ASN A 222 13.30 -8.96 2.55
CA ASN A 222 14.30 -10.00 2.77
C ASN A 222 13.71 -11.17 3.58
N THR A 223 14.49 -12.23 3.81
CA THR A 223 14.05 -13.41 4.56
C THR A 223 13.53 -13.05 5.95
N THR A 224 14.27 -12.17 6.66
CA THR A 224 13.88 -11.72 8.00
C THR A 224 12.53 -11.01 8.04
N TRP A 225 12.17 -10.28 6.97
CA TRP A 225 10.87 -9.63 6.88
C TRP A 225 9.72 -10.63 6.78
N ILE A 226 9.89 -11.64 5.93
CA ILE A 226 8.88 -12.67 5.70
C ILE A 226 8.71 -13.52 6.96
N GLU A 227 9.81 -13.91 7.61
CA GLU A 227 9.78 -14.62 8.90
C GLU A 227 9.07 -13.82 9.99
N LEU A 228 9.31 -12.51 10.08
CA LEU A 228 8.61 -11.64 11.04
C LEU A 228 7.11 -11.59 10.77
N LEU A 229 6.69 -11.50 9.50
CA LEU A 229 5.28 -11.49 9.13
C LEU A 229 4.62 -12.86 9.36
N GLU A 230 5.28 -13.96 9.04
CA GLU A 230 4.78 -15.32 9.30
C GLU A 230 4.59 -15.57 10.80
N ASN A 231 5.58 -15.19 11.62
CA ASN A 231 5.49 -15.26 13.07
C ASN A 231 4.32 -14.43 13.61
N GLY A 232 4.12 -13.23 13.07
CA GLY A 232 3.00 -12.37 13.45
C GLY A 232 1.63 -12.92 13.02
N TYR A 233 1.57 -13.63 11.89
CA TYR A 233 0.34 -14.21 11.34
C TYR A 233 -0.16 -15.39 12.18
N ALA A 234 0.78 -16.18 12.74
CA ALA A 234 0.49 -17.34 13.58
C ALA A 234 -0.56 -18.29 12.97
N GLY A 235 -0.47 -18.52 11.65
CA GLY A 235 -1.40 -19.36 10.91
C GLY A 235 -2.84 -18.82 10.84
N GLY A 236 -3.02 -17.50 10.95
CA GLY A 236 -4.33 -16.83 10.88
C GLY A 236 -5.05 -16.71 12.23
N LYS A 237 -4.42 -17.16 13.33
CA LYS A 237 -4.98 -17.06 14.69
C LYS A 237 -4.72 -15.71 15.36
N SER A 238 -3.90 -14.86 14.74
CA SER A 238 -3.57 -13.53 15.24
C SER A 238 -4.73 -12.56 15.07
N VAL A 239 -4.97 -11.69 16.06
CA VAL A 239 -5.99 -10.62 16.00
C VAL A 239 -5.77 -9.70 14.79
N ASN A 240 -4.52 -9.49 14.40
CA ASN A 240 -4.12 -8.61 13.30
C ASN A 240 -3.72 -9.40 12.03
N ALA A 241 -4.19 -10.64 11.90
CA ALA A 241 -3.85 -11.52 10.77
C ALA A 241 -4.20 -10.92 9.41
N GLU A 242 -5.33 -10.20 9.30
CA GLU A 242 -5.74 -9.55 8.06
C GLU A 242 -4.79 -8.41 7.67
N THR A 243 -4.38 -7.58 8.63
CA THR A 243 -3.39 -6.51 8.40
C THR A 243 -2.06 -7.10 7.93
N ILE A 244 -1.62 -8.20 8.55
CA ILE A 244 -0.37 -8.89 8.20
C ILE A 244 -0.46 -9.48 6.79
N LYS A 245 -1.60 -10.08 6.44
CA LYS A 245 -1.87 -10.56 5.08
C LYS A 245 -1.77 -9.42 4.06
N ASN A 246 -2.38 -8.27 4.33
CA ASN A 246 -2.32 -7.10 3.44
C ASN A 246 -0.89 -6.57 3.27
N VAL A 247 -0.13 -6.49 4.37
CA VAL A 247 1.28 -6.11 4.35
C VAL A 247 2.14 -7.11 3.56
N MET A 248 1.88 -8.41 3.72
CA MET A 248 2.56 -9.47 2.97
C MET A 248 2.26 -9.38 1.47
N ILE A 249 1.00 -9.18 1.08
CA ILE A 249 0.59 -9.01 -0.32
C ILE A 249 1.35 -7.85 -0.98
N ILE A 250 1.37 -6.68 -0.34
CA ILE A 250 2.09 -5.51 -0.85
C ILE A 250 3.59 -5.79 -0.98
N SER A 251 4.16 -6.51 0.00
CA SER A 251 5.56 -6.88 0.01
C SER A 251 5.90 -7.79 -1.17
N ILE A 252 5.11 -8.83 -1.43
CA ILE A 252 5.36 -9.79 -2.51
C ILE A 252 5.16 -9.14 -3.89
N ILE A 253 4.09 -8.36 -4.09
CA ILE A 253 3.81 -7.69 -5.38
C ILE A 253 4.88 -6.66 -5.76
N SER A 254 5.62 -6.13 -4.77
CA SER A 254 6.70 -5.18 -5.01
C SER A 254 7.99 -5.81 -5.58
N LEU A 255 8.11 -7.15 -5.52
CA LEU A 255 9.32 -7.87 -5.91
C LEU A 255 9.34 -8.25 -7.40
N SER A 256 10.54 -8.51 -7.92
CA SER A 256 10.73 -9.17 -9.22
C SER A 256 10.56 -10.69 -9.10
N THR A 257 10.14 -11.37 -10.18
CA THR A 257 10.06 -12.84 -10.22
C THR A 257 11.39 -13.52 -9.89
N GLY A 258 12.50 -12.90 -10.29
CA GLY A 258 13.84 -13.38 -9.97
C GLY A 258 14.16 -13.30 -8.49
N LYS A 259 13.92 -12.14 -7.87
CA LYS A 259 14.16 -11.98 -6.44
C LYS A 259 13.23 -12.86 -5.61
N LEU A 260 11.96 -12.97 -6.01
CA LEU A 260 11.00 -13.83 -5.34
C LEU A 260 11.47 -15.28 -5.35
N ALA A 261 11.91 -15.82 -6.49
CA ALA A 261 12.45 -17.17 -6.56
C ALA A 261 13.67 -17.37 -5.63
N THR A 262 14.60 -16.40 -5.60
CA THR A 262 15.75 -16.47 -4.67
C THR A 262 15.31 -16.41 -3.21
N LEU A 263 14.27 -15.63 -2.90
CA LEU A 263 13.74 -15.50 -1.55
C LEU A 263 13.03 -16.78 -1.12
N THR A 264 12.24 -17.40 -2.00
CA THR A 264 11.61 -18.71 -1.79
C THR A 264 12.65 -19.79 -1.47
N MET A 265 13.75 -19.83 -2.23
CA MET A 265 14.87 -20.75 -1.96
C MET A 265 15.56 -20.44 -0.62
N ASN A 266 15.80 -19.17 -0.30
CA ASN A 266 16.44 -18.77 0.96
C ASN A 266 15.57 -19.03 2.20
N LEU A 267 14.24 -19.05 2.05
CA LEU A 267 13.29 -19.45 3.09
C LEU A 267 13.21 -20.98 3.26
N GLY A 268 13.94 -21.75 2.45
CA GLY A 268 13.94 -23.21 2.50
C GLY A 268 12.75 -23.87 1.80
N VAL A 269 12.01 -23.11 0.97
CA VAL A 269 10.90 -23.64 0.18
C VAL A 269 11.43 -24.10 -1.18
N SER A 270 11.63 -25.41 -1.33
CA SER A 270 12.20 -26.04 -2.53
C SER A 270 11.32 -27.14 -3.14
N SER A 271 10.26 -27.52 -2.44
CA SER A 271 9.33 -28.60 -2.79
C SER A 271 7.92 -28.30 -2.24
N VAL A 272 6.92 -29.05 -2.71
CA VAL A 272 5.53 -28.93 -2.25
C VAL A 272 5.42 -29.16 -0.74
N ASP A 273 6.16 -30.14 -0.20
CA ASP A 273 6.16 -30.44 1.25
C ASP A 273 6.69 -29.27 2.09
N THR A 274 7.67 -28.54 1.56
CA THR A 274 8.30 -27.40 2.25
C THR A 274 7.46 -26.12 2.24
N LEU A 275 6.34 -26.07 1.50
CA LEU A 275 5.42 -24.93 1.52
C LEU A 275 4.79 -24.71 2.91
N LYS A 276 4.73 -25.78 3.72
CA LYS A 276 4.23 -25.72 5.11
C LYS A 276 5.11 -24.85 6.03
N VAL A 277 6.37 -24.61 5.66
CA VAL A 277 7.32 -23.82 6.48
C VAL A 277 6.89 -22.35 6.57
N CYS A 278 6.39 -21.78 5.48
CA CYS A 278 5.90 -20.40 5.42
C CYS A 278 4.48 -20.40 4.79
N PRO A 279 3.43 -20.71 5.58
CA PRO A 279 2.09 -20.95 5.05
C PRO A 279 1.45 -19.69 4.44
N LEU A 280 1.64 -18.50 5.02
CA LEU A 280 1.07 -17.27 4.47
C LEU A 280 1.73 -16.92 3.14
N PHE A 281 3.06 -16.93 3.09
CA PHE A 281 3.84 -16.66 1.89
C PHE A 281 3.53 -17.65 0.77
N SER A 282 3.48 -18.94 1.09
CA SER A 282 3.19 -20.02 0.13
C SER A 282 1.77 -19.91 -0.43
N SER A 283 0.78 -19.67 0.43
CA SER A 283 -0.61 -19.51 0.00
C SER A 283 -0.81 -18.33 -0.96
N LEU A 284 -0.07 -17.22 -0.75
CA LEU A 284 -0.14 -16.05 -1.63
C LEU A 284 0.50 -16.30 -2.98
N ILE A 285 1.63 -17.02 -3.02
CA ILE A 285 2.33 -17.34 -4.28
C ILE A 285 1.54 -18.31 -5.17
N ILE A 286 0.82 -19.25 -4.56
CA ILE A 286 0.01 -20.25 -5.28
C ILE A 286 -1.34 -19.66 -5.73
N SER A 287 -1.78 -18.55 -5.12
CA SER A 287 -3.09 -17.97 -5.43
C SER A 287 -3.23 -17.54 -6.90
N GLU A 288 -4.34 -17.91 -7.53
CA GLU A 288 -4.68 -17.52 -8.91
C GLU A 288 -4.59 -16.00 -9.14
N PRO A 289 -5.09 -15.13 -8.24
CA PRO A 289 -5.03 -13.68 -8.44
C PRO A 289 -3.59 -13.17 -8.51
N TYR A 290 -2.66 -13.83 -7.82
CA TYR A 290 -1.25 -13.47 -7.87
C TYR A 290 -0.61 -13.90 -9.20
N ASN A 291 -0.93 -15.11 -9.69
CA ASN A 291 -0.45 -15.59 -11.00
C ASN A 291 -0.94 -14.69 -12.15
N GLU A 292 -2.14 -14.13 -12.05
CA GLU A 292 -2.65 -13.14 -13.01
C GLU A 292 -1.90 -11.80 -13.01
N ILE A 293 -1.31 -11.40 -11.88
CA ILE A 293 -0.61 -10.13 -11.72
C ILE A 293 0.86 -10.27 -12.12
N ILE A 294 1.49 -11.39 -11.76
CA ILE A 294 2.90 -11.69 -12.04
C ILE A 294 2.98 -13.08 -12.72
N PRO A 295 2.79 -13.12 -14.05
CA PRO A 295 2.88 -14.39 -14.79
C PRO A 295 4.33 -14.91 -14.80
N ASN A 296 4.47 -16.22 -15.03
CA ASN A 296 5.74 -16.94 -15.24
C ASN A 296 6.59 -17.16 -13.97
N LEU A 297 6.02 -17.12 -12.77
CA LEU A 297 6.75 -17.53 -11.57
C LEU A 297 7.12 -19.03 -11.62
N GLU A 298 6.25 -19.85 -12.21
CA GLU A 298 6.43 -21.28 -12.46
C GLU A 298 7.63 -21.62 -13.35
N GLU A 299 8.07 -20.71 -14.23
CA GLU A 299 9.28 -20.90 -15.02
C GLU A 299 10.55 -20.89 -14.16
N LYS A 300 10.52 -20.17 -13.04
CA LYS A 300 11.66 -20.05 -12.10
C LYS A 300 11.55 -20.98 -10.90
N LEU A 301 10.33 -21.44 -10.59
CA LEU A 301 10.04 -22.39 -9.51
C LEU A 301 9.28 -23.59 -10.11
N PRO A 302 10.00 -24.56 -10.71
CA PRO A 302 9.36 -25.68 -11.43
C PRO A 302 8.46 -26.56 -10.56
N PHE A 303 8.68 -26.60 -9.24
CA PHE A 303 7.84 -27.37 -8.32
C PHE A 303 6.42 -26.79 -8.18
N LEU A 304 6.18 -25.53 -8.55
CA LEU A 304 4.85 -24.94 -8.54
C LEU A 304 3.97 -25.49 -9.68
N ARG A 305 4.55 -25.97 -10.79
CA ARG A 305 3.79 -26.57 -11.90
C ARG A 305 3.09 -27.86 -11.50
N LYS A 306 3.75 -28.66 -10.66
CA LYS A 306 3.21 -29.93 -10.15
C LYS A 306 1.90 -29.73 -9.38
N LEU A 307 1.71 -28.59 -8.73
CA LEU A 307 0.48 -28.27 -8.01
C LEU A 307 -0.70 -28.02 -8.96
N TYR A 308 -0.47 -27.36 -10.10
CA TYR A 308 -1.51 -27.14 -11.09
C TYR A 308 -1.86 -28.44 -11.83
N ASP A 309 -0.86 -29.27 -12.11
CA ASP A 309 -1.08 -30.60 -12.71
C ASP A 309 -1.85 -31.54 -11.76
N GLU A 310 -1.63 -31.47 -10.44
CA GLU A 310 -2.36 -32.26 -9.44
C GLU A 310 -3.82 -31.79 -9.29
N ILE A 311 -4.08 -30.47 -9.27
CA ILE A 311 -5.44 -29.90 -9.11
C ILE A 311 -6.31 -30.17 -10.35
N ASP A 312 -5.74 -30.13 -11.56
CA ASP A 312 -6.45 -30.51 -12.79
C ASP A 312 -6.58 -32.04 -12.95
N SER A 313 -5.83 -32.83 -12.19
CA SER A 313 -5.95 -34.31 -12.19
C SER A 313 -6.97 -34.83 -11.17
N ASP A 314 -7.35 -34.06 -10.15
CA ASP A 314 -8.28 -34.50 -9.10
C ASP A 314 -9.76 -34.47 -9.51
N ASP A 315 -10.10 -33.97 -10.71
CA ASP A 315 -11.46 -34.04 -11.29
C ASP A 315 -11.61 -35.11 -12.40
N ASP A 316 -10.54 -35.87 -12.71
CA ASP A 316 -10.56 -36.93 -13.74
C ASP A 316 -9.72 -38.18 -13.39
N SER A 317 -9.13 -38.31 -12.19
CA SER A 317 -8.25 -39.43 -11.81
C SER A 317 -8.73 -40.33 -10.65
N ASP A 318 -10.04 -40.42 -10.43
CA ASP A 318 -10.62 -41.55 -9.69
C ASP A 318 -11.42 -42.42 -10.67
N PHE A 319 -10.77 -43.44 -11.24
CA PHE A 319 -11.28 -44.73 -11.75
C PHE A 319 -10.32 -45.29 -12.82
N GLY A 320 -9.51 -46.27 -12.43
CA GLY A 320 -8.50 -46.93 -13.26
C GLY A 320 -9.04 -47.71 -14.46
N TYR A 321 -9.29 -47.02 -15.58
CA TYR A 321 -9.63 -47.62 -16.88
C TYR A 321 -8.62 -47.27 -17.98
N GLU A 322 -7.34 -47.18 -17.63
CA GLU A 322 -6.24 -47.09 -18.61
C GLU A 322 -5.74 -48.45 -19.13
N GLU A 323 -6.33 -49.57 -18.70
CA GLU A 323 -5.74 -50.91 -18.89
C GLU A 323 -6.52 -51.90 -19.77
N ASN A 324 -7.32 -51.48 -20.75
CA ASN A 324 -7.86 -52.44 -21.73
C ASN A 324 -7.50 -52.10 -23.18
N ILE A 325 -6.20 -51.92 -23.42
CA ILE A 325 -5.61 -51.67 -24.75
C ILE A 325 -5.98 -52.78 -25.74
N GLU A 326 -6.08 -54.03 -25.27
CA GLU A 326 -6.45 -55.19 -26.08
C GLU A 326 -7.92 -55.12 -26.54
N ALA A 327 -8.85 -54.76 -25.65
CA ALA A 327 -10.25 -54.54 -26.00
C ALA A 327 -10.45 -53.38 -26.99
N ILE A 328 -9.67 -52.31 -26.84
CA ILE A 328 -9.71 -51.16 -27.75
C ILE A 328 -9.21 -51.56 -29.15
N SER A 329 -8.12 -52.32 -29.23
CA SER A 329 -7.60 -52.84 -30.50
C SER A 329 -8.62 -53.75 -31.19
N LEU A 330 -9.23 -54.67 -30.45
CA LEU A 330 -10.22 -55.61 -30.97
C LEU A 330 -11.47 -54.91 -31.53
N LEU A 331 -11.93 -53.84 -30.87
CA LEU A 331 -13.07 -53.05 -31.35
C LEU A 331 -12.74 -52.22 -32.61
N ILE A 332 -11.52 -51.71 -32.72
CA ILE A 332 -11.06 -51.00 -33.93
C ILE A 332 -10.92 -51.97 -35.12
N ASP A 333 -10.45 -53.19 -34.86
CA ASP A 333 -10.26 -54.20 -35.90
C ASP A 333 -11.59 -54.77 -36.42
N LEU A 334 -12.61 -54.89 -35.56
CA LEU A 334 -13.93 -55.42 -35.93
C LEU A 334 -14.86 -54.37 -36.57
N PHE A 335 -14.71 -53.09 -36.22
CA PHE A 335 -15.58 -52.03 -36.69
C PHE A 335 -14.76 -50.90 -37.34
N PRO A 336 -14.68 -50.83 -38.69
CA PRO A 336 -13.84 -49.85 -39.39
C PRO A 336 -14.26 -48.38 -39.16
N ASP A 337 -15.50 -48.13 -38.71
CA ASP A 337 -16.00 -46.80 -38.38
C ASP A 337 -15.74 -46.38 -36.92
N MET A 338 -15.06 -47.24 -36.13
CA MET A 338 -14.77 -47.02 -34.72
C MET A 338 -13.40 -46.35 -34.53
N THR A 339 -13.38 -45.15 -33.97
CA THR A 339 -12.13 -44.47 -33.56
C THR A 339 -11.73 -44.89 -32.15
N GLU A 340 -10.43 -44.84 -31.83
CA GLU A 340 -9.89 -45.19 -30.51
C GLU A 340 -10.60 -44.45 -29.36
N LYS A 341 -11.04 -43.21 -29.62
CA LYS A 341 -11.78 -42.39 -28.66
C LYS A 341 -13.21 -42.89 -28.43
N LYS A 342 -13.90 -43.31 -29.49
CA LYS A 342 -15.23 -43.90 -29.39
C LYS A 342 -15.17 -45.25 -28.68
N ALA A 343 -14.18 -46.08 -28.99
CA ALA A 343 -13.94 -47.36 -28.30
C ALA A 343 -13.75 -47.16 -26.79
N LYS A 344 -12.94 -46.17 -26.37
CA LYS A 344 -12.75 -45.81 -24.95
C LYS A 344 -14.06 -45.36 -24.27
N ILE A 345 -14.90 -44.58 -24.96
CA ILE A 345 -16.17 -44.09 -24.41
C ILE A 345 -17.19 -45.22 -24.23
N ILE A 346 -17.33 -46.12 -25.20
CA ILE A 346 -18.30 -47.24 -25.11
C ILE A 346 -17.82 -48.26 -24.07
N LEU A 347 -16.52 -48.56 -24.03
CA LEU A 347 -15.94 -49.44 -23.01
C LEU A 347 -16.12 -48.84 -21.61
N LYS A 348 -16.03 -47.51 -21.45
CA LYS A 348 -16.34 -46.80 -20.20
C LYS A 348 -17.81 -46.94 -19.79
N GLN A 349 -18.74 -46.92 -20.74
CA GLN A 349 -20.18 -47.08 -20.46
C GLN A 349 -20.56 -48.52 -20.08
N HIS A 350 -19.80 -49.51 -20.55
CA HIS A 350 -20.06 -50.94 -20.32
C HIS A 350 -18.98 -51.61 -19.45
N ASN A 351 -18.39 -50.85 -18.52
CA ASN A 351 -17.53 -51.37 -17.46
C ASN A 351 -16.27 -52.15 -17.93
N GLY A 352 -15.80 -51.89 -19.15
CA GLY A 352 -14.60 -52.52 -19.74
C GLY A 352 -14.82 -53.90 -20.36
N ASP A 353 -16.06 -54.37 -20.51
CA ASP A 353 -16.38 -55.68 -21.09
C ASP A 353 -16.42 -55.63 -22.63
N ALA A 354 -15.38 -56.15 -23.27
CA ALA A 354 -15.23 -56.17 -24.73
C ALA A 354 -16.27 -57.06 -25.41
N GLU A 355 -16.62 -58.20 -24.83
CA GLU A 355 -17.53 -59.16 -25.44
C GLU A 355 -18.95 -58.60 -25.47
N HIS A 356 -19.38 -57.97 -24.37
CA HIS A 356 -20.69 -57.32 -24.31
C HIS A 356 -20.80 -56.12 -25.26
N VAL A 357 -19.74 -55.31 -25.38
CA VAL A 357 -19.69 -54.18 -26.31
C VAL A 357 -19.69 -54.63 -27.77
N THR A 358 -18.96 -55.70 -28.10
CA THR A 358 -19.00 -56.26 -29.46
C THR A 358 -20.38 -56.79 -29.82
N HIS A 359 -21.06 -57.52 -28.91
CA HIS A 359 -22.43 -58.00 -29.14
C HIS A 359 -23.41 -56.85 -29.35
N LEU A 360 -23.33 -55.80 -28.54
CA LEU A 360 -24.18 -54.61 -28.63
C LEU A 360 -24.00 -53.86 -29.97
N LEU A 361 -22.76 -53.75 -30.44
CA LEU A 361 -22.42 -53.09 -31.71
C LEU A 361 -22.78 -53.93 -32.93
N LEU A 362 -22.75 -55.27 -32.81
CA LEU A 362 -23.24 -56.18 -33.85
C LEU A 362 -24.76 -56.15 -33.97
N GLU A 363 -25.48 -56.05 -32.86
CA GLU A 363 -26.95 -55.95 -32.85
C GLU A 363 -27.45 -54.60 -33.36
N ASN A 364 -26.72 -53.50 -33.09
CA ASN A 364 -27.11 -52.15 -33.47
C ASN A 364 -25.91 -51.32 -33.98
N PRO A 365 -25.51 -51.48 -35.25
CA PRO A 365 -24.34 -50.79 -35.82
C PRO A 365 -24.48 -49.26 -35.91
N GLY A 366 -25.69 -48.70 -35.74
CA GLY A 366 -25.94 -47.25 -35.71
C GLY A 366 -25.46 -46.53 -34.44
N LEU A 367 -25.18 -47.26 -33.35
CA LEU A 367 -24.70 -46.69 -32.09
C LEU A 367 -23.33 -46.00 -32.26
N ILE A 368 -22.52 -46.42 -33.24
CA ILE A 368 -21.19 -45.85 -33.53
C ILE A 368 -21.30 -44.38 -33.95
N SER A 369 -22.39 -44.01 -34.63
CA SER A 369 -22.66 -42.64 -35.05
C SER A 369 -23.27 -41.76 -33.97
N GLU A 370 -23.88 -42.35 -32.94
CA GLU A 370 -24.52 -41.63 -31.83
C GLU A 370 -23.54 -41.21 -30.72
N ILE A 371 -22.34 -41.81 -30.70
CA ILE A 371 -21.30 -41.45 -29.72
C ILE A 371 -20.69 -40.11 -30.11
N GLU A 372 -21.14 -39.05 -29.44
CA GLU A 372 -20.62 -37.71 -29.59
C GLU A 372 -19.15 -37.65 -29.15
N GLU A 373 -18.25 -37.41 -30.10
CA GLU A 373 -16.88 -37.03 -29.79
C GLU A 373 -16.90 -35.66 -29.11
N GLN A 374 -16.74 -35.64 -27.78
CA GLN A 374 -16.57 -34.39 -27.04
C GLN A 374 -15.34 -33.65 -27.59
N LYS A 375 -15.59 -32.57 -28.33
CA LYS A 375 -14.54 -31.62 -28.74
C LYS A 375 -14.07 -30.90 -27.48
N LYS A 376 -12.77 -31.02 -27.17
CA LYS A 376 -12.08 -30.23 -26.13
C LYS A 376 -12.61 -28.78 -26.11
N PRO A 377 -12.94 -28.21 -24.94
CA PRO A 377 -13.43 -26.84 -24.87
C PRO A 377 -12.30 -25.90 -25.32
N LYS A 378 -12.44 -25.33 -26.52
CA LYS A 378 -11.69 -24.13 -26.87
C LYS A 378 -12.26 -23.01 -25.99
N ASN A 379 -11.48 -22.62 -24.96
CA ASN A 379 -11.75 -21.44 -24.14
C ASN A 379 -12.08 -20.24 -25.05
N LYS A 380 -13.39 -19.97 -25.18
CA LYS A 380 -13.90 -18.77 -25.84
C LYS A 380 -13.64 -17.61 -24.88
N LYS A 381 -12.66 -16.77 -25.22
CA LYS A 381 -12.54 -15.42 -24.65
C LYS A 381 -13.92 -14.73 -24.69
N PRO A 382 -14.37 -14.09 -23.61
CA PRO A 382 -15.61 -13.33 -23.65
C PRO A 382 -15.42 -12.13 -24.56
N VAL A 383 -16.10 -12.14 -25.71
CA VAL A 383 -16.26 -10.96 -26.56
C VAL A 383 -17.27 -10.05 -25.87
N PRO A 384 -16.93 -8.80 -25.50
CA PRO A 384 -17.90 -7.91 -24.91
C PRO A 384 -18.95 -7.52 -25.97
N LYS A 385 -20.21 -7.87 -25.68
CA LYS A 385 -21.38 -7.42 -26.43
C LYS A 385 -21.44 -5.90 -26.44
N LYS A 386 -21.42 -5.31 -27.63
CA LYS A 386 -21.80 -3.90 -27.85
C LYS A 386 -23.27 -3.72 -27.46
N LEU A 387 -23.50 -3.06 -26.34
CA LEU A 387 -24.78 -2.43 -26.02
C LEU A 387 -24.86 -1.12 -26.82
N THR A 388 -25.62 -1.17 -27.90
CA THR A 388 -26.10 0.00 -28.62
C THR A 388 -27.26 0.63 -27.84
N GLY A 389 -27.07 1.90 -27.45
CA GLY A 389 -28.17 2.81 -27.11
C GLY A 389 -28.04 3.49 -25.75
N THR A 390 -27.34 4.63 -25.71
CA THR A 390 -27.83 5.90 -25.13
C THR A 390 -26.76 7.00 -25.27
N ASN A 391 -27.02 7.94 -26.19
CA ASN A 391 -26.61 9.35 -26.26
C ASN A 391 -25.32 9.79 -25.55
N VAL A 392 -24.21 9.71 -26.28
CA VAL A 392 -23.03 10.55 -26.02
C VAL A 392 -23.28 11.94 -26.63
N ILE A 393 -23.51 12.93 -25.75
CA ILE A 393 -23.42 14.34 -26.13
C ILE A 393 -21.96 14.61 -26.49
N THR A 394 -21.70 14.78 -27.77
CA THR A 394 -20.39 15.15 -28.30
C THR A 394 -20.12 16.61 -27.98
N SER A 395 -19.36 16.87 -26.91
CA SER A 395 -18.80 18.20 -26.67
C SER A 395 -17.74 18.51 -27.72
N LYS A 396 -18.14 19.24 -28.77
CA LYS A 396 -17.21 19.88 -29.70
C LYS A 396 -16.28 20.79 -28.88
N LYS A 397 -14.97 20.52 -28.96
CA LYS A 397 -13.95 21.51 -28.61
C LYS A 397 -14.19 22.77 -29.44
N ASN A 398 -14.03 23.90 -28.77
CA ASN A 398 -14.10 25.29 -29.27
C ASN A 398 -15.50 25.91 -29.35
N GLN A 399 -16.15 26.06 -28.19
CA GLN A 399 -16.89 27.29 -27.90
C GLN A 399 -16.36 27.89 -26.60
N LYS A 400 -15.85 29.12 -26.70
CA LYS A 400 -15.63 29.97 -25.53
C LYS A 400 -16.99 30.14 -24.86
N PHE A 401 -17.20 29.52 -23.71
CA PHE A 401 -18.30 29.92 -22.82
C PHE A 401 -17.98 31.34 -22.38
N ILE A 402 -18.61 32.32 -23.04
CA ILE A 402 -18.80 33.63 -22.45
C ILE A 402 -19.78 33.37 -21.31
N LEU A 403 -19.27 33.37 -20.08
CA LEU A 403 -20.12 33.52 -18.90
C LEU A 403 -20.82 34.87 -19.06
N SER A 404 -22.04 34.88 -19.56
CA SER A 404 -22.87 36.08 -19.44
C SER A 404 -23.00 36.36 -17.95
N GLN A 405 -22.67 37.60 -17.55
CA GLN A 405 -22.86 38.00 -16.17
C GLN A 405 -24.32 37.70 -15.80
N PRO A 406 -24.59 37.05 -14.65
CA PRO A 406 -25.96 36.84 -14.21
C PRO A 406 -26.64 38.21 -14.13
N SER A 407 -27.88 38.29 -14.61
CA SER A 407 -28.65 39.54 -14.60
C SER A 407 -28.64 40.14 -13.20
N LYS A 408 -28.60 41.47 -13.10
CA LYS A 408 -28.59 42.17 -11.80
C LYS A 408 -29.73 41.71 -10.90
N ASP A 409 -30.85 41.29 -11.48
CA ASP A 409 -32.03 40.81 -10.75
C ASP A 409 -31.83 39.43 -10.14
N LEU A 410 -31.13 38.52 -10.83
CA LEU A 410 -30.75 37.22 -10.26
C LEU A 410 -29.77 37.40 -9.10
N LYS A 411 -28.76 38.26 -9.25
CA LYS A 411 -27.80 38.56 -8.18
C LYS A 411 -28.48 39.20 -6.97
N LYS A 412 -29.40 40.14 -7.22
CA LYS A 412 -30.23 40.74 -6.16
C LYS A 412 -31.02 39.66 -5.47
N LYS A 413 -31.81 38.85 -6.18
CA LYS A 413 -32.63 37.79 -5.58
C LYS A 413 -31.82 36.80 -4.75
N THR A 414 -30.67 36.35 -5.25
CA THR A 414 -29.79 35.45 -4.50
C THR A 414 -29.19 36.12 -3.26
N LEU A 415 -28.84 37.40 -3.34
CA LEU A 415 -28.36 38.18 -2.19
C LEU A 415 -29.48 38.42 -1.17
N THR A 416 -30.71 38.72 -1.61
CA THR A 416 -31.85 38.92 -0.71
C THR A 416 -32.25 37.63 -0.01
N ASP A 417 -32.22 36.49 -0.70
CA ASP A 417 -32.49 35.18 -0.08
C ASP A 417 -31.37 34.80 0.90
N ALA A 418 -30.10 35.08 0.57
CA ALA A 418 -28.98 34.86 1.49
C ALA A 418 -29.06 35.75 2.74
N LEU A 419 -29.41 37.04 2.57
CA LEU A 419 -29.64 37.94 3.69
C LEU A 419 -30.86 37.51 4.51
N ARG A 420 -31.94 37.09 3.87
CA ARG A 420 -33.11 36.56 4.58
C ARG A 420 -32.76 35.37 5.44
N VAL A 421 -31.98 34.41 4.93
CA VAL A 421 -31.52 33.25 5.73
C VAL A 421 -30.62 33.69 6.88
N MET A 422 -29.73 34.67 6.67
CA MET A 422 -28.88 35.20 7.75
C MET A 422 -29.66 35.93 8.85
N TYR A 423 -30.74 36.64 8.51
CA TYR A 423 -31.52 37.42 9.48
C TYR A 423 -32.77 36.70 10.03
N GLN A 424 -33.21 35.60 9.42
CA GLN A 424 -34.34 34.79 9.92
C GLN A 424 -33.88 33.61 10.80
N SER A 425 -32.57 33.40 10.96
CA SER A 425 -32.04 32.33 11.82
C SER A 425 -31.80 32.78 13.27
N ASP A 426 -31.99 34.08 13.56
CA ASP A 426 -31.75 34.72 14.87
C ASP A 426 -33.01 35.46 15.39
N GLU A 427 -34.23 34.95 15.11
CA GLU A 427 -35.36 35.26 16.00
C GLU A 427 -35.19 34.35 17.23
N ASP A 428 -34.52 34.92 18.25
CA ASP A 428 -34.35 34.41 19.61
C ASP A 428 -35.59 33.62 20.08
N GLU A 429 -35.38 32.38 20.49
CA GLU A 429 -36.31 31.73 21.42
C GLU A 429 -36.43 32.64 22.65
N PRO A 430 -37.65 32.92 23.15
CA PRO A 430 -37.81 33.73 24.35
C PRO A 430 -37.05 33.06 25.50
N ASP A 431 -36.10 33.79 26.08
CA ASP A 431 -35.30 33.41 27.24
C ASP A 431 -36.22 33.13 28.45
N ASP A 432 -36.52 31.85 28.67
CA ASP A 432 -37.42 31.34 29.71
C ASP A 432 -36.75 31.23 31.09
N THR A 433 -35.50 31.72 31.21
CA THR A 433 -34.70 31.65 32.45
C THR A 433 -35.32 32.42 33.63
N TYR A 434 -36.29 33.30 33.38
CA TYR A 434 -36.96 34.10 34.44
C TYR A 434 -38.47 33.88 34.59
N ASP A 435 -39.11 33.05 33.74
CA ASP A 435 -40.58 32.88 33.78
C ASP A 435 -41.06 32.03 34.97
N ASP A 436 -40.17 31.26 35.61
CA ASP A 436 -40.49 30.40 36.76
C ASP A 436 -40.17 31.02 38.14
N GLN A 437 -39.64 32.25 38.21
CA GLN A 437 -39.36 32.90 39.51
C GLN A 437 -40.58 33.52 40.19
N GLU A 438 -41.68 33.79 39.47
CA GLU A 438 -42.89 34.40 40.07
C GLU A 438 -43.96 33.39 40.54
N LYS A 439 -43.76 32.07 40.38
CA LYS A 439 -44.74 31.03 40.79
C LYS A 439 -44.46 30.32 42.11
N THR A 440 -43.41 30.69 42.85
CA THR A 440 -43.04 30.02 44.13
C THR A 440 -43.05 30.93 45.37
N THR A 441 -43.64 32.12 45.32
CA THR A 441 -43.90 32.89 46.55
C THR A 441 -45.32 33.45 46.59
N GLY A 442 -46.23 32.71 47.22
CA GLY A 442 -47.54 33.23 47.60
C GLY A 442 -48.61 32.18 47.78
N GLU A 443 -48.60 31.50 48.93
CA GLU A 443 -49.76 31.28 49.82
C GLU A 443 -49.38 30.24 50.88
N ASP A 444 -49.10 30.72 52.10
CA ASP A 444 -49.50 30.06 53.34
C ASP A 444 -49.36 31.09 54.48
N LEU A 445 -50.49 31.73 54.76
CA LEU A 445 -50.87 32.34 56.04
C LEU A 445 -52.13 31.62 56.51
#